data_AF-A0A7S3SRH3-F1
#
_entry.id   AF-A0A7S3SRH3-F1
#
_cell.length_a   1.000
_cell.length_b   1.000
_cell.length_c   1.000
_cell.angle_alpha   90.00
_cell.angle_beta   90.00
_cell.angle_gamma   90.00
#
_symmetry.space_group_name_H-M   'P 1'
#
loop_
_entity.id
_entity.type
_entity.pdbx_description
1 polymer ?
#
loop_
_entity_poly.entity_id
_entity_poly.type
_entity_poly.pdbx_seq_one_letter_code
_entity_poly.pdbx_strand_id
1 'polypeptide(L)'
;LISHHSMVAAFLAPGGSVWGLLSGTVFQTGFFVAQWEEYHTGILQTSAGWVGVTETQYFVISLQAVSGLMGHERLSSLLVNPSVAPISLLRHDVFIGWVTFVTIMVILSFFRTFRTAIQKGTVGVAIGQLLPILALNIECLAVTEHTRYHQQRMLMLIIGLHFFFLTAQMILFSMAHQEFPVMQRTLVPFGVLVALSH
;
A
#
# COMPACT_ATOMS: atom_id res chain seq x y z
N LEU A 1 -2.18 -10.35 6.54
CA LEU A 1 -3.18 -10.67 5.49
C LEU A 1 -3.45 -9.50 4.54
N ILE A 2 -3.41 -8.24 4.99
CA ILE A 2 -3.75 -7.07 4.15
C ILE A 2 -2.54 -6.52 3.34
N SER A 3 -1.32 -6.95 3.67
CA SER A 3 -0.10 -6.61 2.92
C SER A 3 0.04 -7.30 1.57
N HIS A 4 -0.64 -8.43 1.36
CA HIS A 4 -0.63 -9.10 0.06
C HIS A 4 -1.34 -8.25 -1.01
N HIS A 5 -2.27 -7.37 -0.63
CA HIS A 5 -3.08 -6.56 -1.56
C HIS A 5 -2.30 -5.48 -2.31
N SER A 6 -1.29 -4.87 -1.68
CA SER A 6 -0.42 -3.87 -2.32
C SER A 6 0.54 -4.50 -3.32
N MET A 7 1.05 -5.69 -2.98
CA MET A 7 1.93 -6.50 -3.83
C MET A 7 1.19 -7.00 -5.07
N VAL A 8 -0.08 -7.30 -4.85
CA VAL A 8 -1.02 -7.77 -5.83
C VAL A 8 -1.37 -6.61 -6.77
N ALA A 9 -1.88 -5.45 -6.32
CA ALA A 9 -2.16 -4.29 -7.19
C ALA A 9 -0.98 -3.86 -8.09
N ALA A 10 0.27 -4.00 -7.61
CA ALA A 10 1.49 -3.77 -8.38
C ALA A 10 1.80 -4.84 -9.46
N PHE A 11 1.16 -6.01 -9.40
CA PHE A 11 1.20 -7.07 -10.41
C PHE A 11 0.17 -6.87 -11.54
N LEU A 12 -0.94 -6.15 -11.27
CA LEU A 12 -1.94 -5.75 -12.26
C LEU A 12 -1.64 -4.40 -12.92
N ALA A 13 -0.91 -3.51 -12.25
CA ALA A 13 -0.32 -2.36 -12.90
C ALA A 13 0.71 -2.89 -13.93
N PRO A 14 0.53 -2.63 -15.24
CA PRO A 14 1.37 -3.23 -16.26
C PRO A 14 2.81 -2.72 -16.10
N GLY A 15 3.70 -3.59 -15.63
CA GLY A 15 5.15 -3.42 -15.61
C GLY A 15 5.70 -2.57 -14.46
N GLY A 16 7.03 -2.59 -14.31
CA GLY A 16 7.84 -1.81 -13.36
C GLY A 16 7.80 -0.29 -13.58
N SER A 17 6.67 0.21 -14.09
CA SER A 17 6.37 1.62 -14.25
C SER A 17 6.23 2.31 -12.89
N VAL A 18 6.60 3.58 -12.85
CA VAL A 18 6.47 4.44 -11.67
C VAL A 18 5.02 4.48 -11.15
N TRP A 19 4.04 4.41 -12.04
CA TRP A 19 2.61 4.39 -11.69
C TRP A 19 2.21 3.18 -10.85
N GLY A 20 2.77 2.01 -11.13
CA GLY A 20 2.54 0.80 -10.32
C GLY A 20 3.08 0.95 -8.90
N LEU A 21 4.27 1.55 -8.76
CA LEU A 21 4.86 1.85 -7.45
C LEU A 21 4.06 2.90 -6.69
N LEU A 22 3.68 4.01 -7.34
CA LEU A 22 2.86 5.06 -6.73
C LEU A 22 1.51 4.54 -6.24
N SER A 23 0.86 3.67 -7.01
CA SER A 23 -0.38 3.01 -6.58
C SER A 23 -0.15 2.14 -5.36
N GLY A 24 0.95 1.38 -5.36
CA GLY A 24 1.38 0.56 -4.24
C GLY A 24 1.58 1.38 -2.97
N THR A 25 2.29 2.52 -3.05
CA THR A 25 2.57 3.38 -1.89
C THR A 25 1.32 4.05 -1.35
N VAL A 26 0.42 4.55 -2.22
CA VAL A 26 -0.87 5.13 -1.79
C VAL A 26 -1.71 4.09 -1.03
N PHE A 27 -1.78 2.86 -1.53
CA PHE A 27 -2.52 1.80 -0.88
C PHE A 27 -1.89 1.35 0.44
N GLN A 28 -0.56 1.17 0.47
CA GLN A 28 0.17 0.84 1.69
C GLN A 28 -0.05 1.90 2.77
N THR A 29 0.03 3.17 2.38
CA THR A 29 -0.22 4.30 3.27
C THR A 29 -1.64 4.29 3.79
N GLY A 30 -2.65 4.12 2.93
CA GLY A 30 -4.05 4.09 3.36
C GLY A 30 -4.34 2.97 4.35
N PHE A 31 -3.80 1.78 4.11
CA PHE A 31 -3.98 0.69 5.05
C PHE A 31 -3.23 0.90 6.37
N PHE A 32 -1.97 1.36 6.32
CA PHE A 32 -1.23 1.70 7.54
C PHE A 32 -1.94 2.78 8.36
N VAL A 33 -2.44 3.82 7.72
CA VAL A 33 -3.19 4.92 8.36
C VAL A 33 -4.49 4.41 8.98
N ALA A 34 -5.16 3.42 8.41
CA ALA A 34 -6.33 2.80 9.02
C ALA A 34 -5.98 2.04 10.32
N GLN A 35 -4.87 1.30 10.34
CA GLN A 35 -4.37 0.63 11.55
C GLN A 35 -3.88 1.65 12.60
N TRP A 36 -3.32 2.77 12.13
CA TRP A 36 -2.92 3.88 12.98
C TRP A 36 -4.13 4.61 13.59
N GLU A 37 -5.22 4.78 12.83
CA GLU A 37 -6.50 5.28 13.35
C GLU A 37 -7.04 4.36 14.45
N GLU A 38 -7.08 3.05 14.20
CA GLU A 38 -7.49 2.07 15.22
C GLU A 38 -6.60 2.15 16.47
N TYR A 39 -5.28 2.22 16.31
CA TYR A 39 -4.34 2.31 17.43
C TYR A 39 -4.61 3.53 18.33
N HIS A 40 -4.92 4.70 17.76
CA HIS A 40 -5.18 5.91 18.54
C HIS A 40 -6.62 6.05 19.03
N THR A 41 -7.59 5.56 18.27
CA THR A 41 -9.01 5.74 18.57
C THR A 41 -9.62 4.57 19.34
N GLY A 42 -9.03 3.37 19.23
CA GLY A 42 -9.60 2.12 19.71
C GLY A 42 -10.80 1.63 18.89
N ILE A 43 -11.08 2.26 17.74
CA ILE A 43 -12.23 1.94 16.90
C ILE A 43 -11.72 1.48 15.53
N LEU A 44 -11.90 0.21 15.23
CA LEU A 44 -11.63 -0.33 13.90
C LEU A 44 -12.88 -0.21 13.02
N GLN A 45 -12.90 0.76 12.11
CA GLN A 45 -13.90 0.77 11.05
C GLN A 45 -13.54 -0.25 9.97
N THR A 46 -14.15 -1.42 10.03
CA THR A 46 -13.94 -2.51 9.06
C THR A 46 -14.70 -2.34 7.75
N SER A 47 -15.60 -1.35 7.66
CA SER A 47 -16.39 -1.06 6.46
C SER A 47 -16.74 0.41 6.32
N ALA A 48 -16.86 0.85 5.06
CA ALA A 48 -17.44 2.13 4.67
C ALA A 48 -18.81 1.86 4.03
N GLY A 49 -19.85 1.86 4.85
CA GLY A 49 -21.19 1.46 4.40
C GLY A 49 -21.23 -0.05 4.11
N TRP A 50 -21.61 -0.43 2.88
CA TRP A 50 -21.82 -1.83 2.50
C TRP A 50 -20.55 -2.51 1.97
N VAL A 51 -19.48 -1.73 1.77
CA VAL A 51 -18.19 -2.24 1.30
C VAL A 51 -17.26 -2.35 2.48
N GLY A 52 -16.98 -3.59 2.89
CA GLY A 52 -15.94 -3.86 3.87
C GLY A 52 -14.56 -3.96 3.23
N VAL A 53 -13.55 -3.82 4.09
CA VAL A 53 -12.15 -3.97 3.67
C VAL A 53 -11.92 -5.39 3.17
N THR A 54 -12.55 -6.40 3.79
CA THR A 54 -12.40 -7.83 3.44
C THR A 54 -12.97 -8.17 2.05
N GLU A 55 -14.09 -7.57 1.66
CA GLU A 55 -14.71 -7.77 0.34
C GLU A 55 -13.82 -7.16 -0.75
N THR A 56 -13.34 -5.93 -0.49
CA THR A 56 -12.36 -5.25 -1.33
C THR A 56 -11.10 -6.11 -1.49
N GLN A 57 -10.67 -6.75 -0.41
CA GLN A 57 -9.53 -7.63 -0.39
C GLN A 57 -9.72 -8.87 -1.28
N TYR A 58 -10.83 -9.60 -1.11
CA TYR A 58 -11.10 -10.78 -1.93
C TYR A 58 -11.26 -10.44 -3.40
N PHE A 59 -11.89 -9.31 -3.71
CA PHE A 59 -12.00 -8.82 -5.08
C PHE A 59 -10.63 -8.60 -5.72
N VAL A 60 -9.74 -7.89 -5.02
CA VAL A 60 -8.37 -7.65 -5.50
C VAL A 60 -7.61 -8.96 -5.66
N ILE A 61 -7.64 -9.88 -4.67
CA ILE A 61 -6.98 -11.20 -4.79
C ILE A 61 -7.49 -11.96 -6.02
N SER A 62 -8.81 -11.95 -6.26
CA SER A 62 -9.44 -12.67 -7.35
C SER A 62 -8.99 -12.13 -8.72
N LEU A 63 -8.97 -10.80 -8.89
CA LEU A 63 -8.48 -10.17 -10.13
C LEU A 63 -7.05 -10.59 -10.49
N GLN A 64 -6.30 -11.05 -9.49
CA GLN A 64 -4.85 -11.22 -9.58
C GLN A 64 -4.43 -12.66 -9.70
N ALA A 65 -5.19 -13.54 -9.05
CA ALA A 65 -5.24 -14.94 -9.44
C ALA A 65 -5.57 -15.03 -10.94
N VAL A 66 -6.59 -14.29 -11.41
CA VAL A 66 -6.93 -14.23 -12.84
C VAL A 66 -5.77 -13.67 -13.68
N SER A 67 -5.20 -12.53 -13.30
CA SER A 67 -4.03 -11.94 -14.00
C SER A 67 -2.84 -12.89 -14.12
N GLY A 68 -2.48 -13.53 -13.00
CA GLY A 68 -1.39 -14.48 -12.92
C GLY A 68 -1.63 -15.74 -13.75
N LEU A 69 -2.87 -16.25 -13.75
CA LEU A 69 -3.27 -17.43 -14.55
C LEU A 69 -3.31 -17.14 -16.05
N MET A 70 -3.71 -15.93 -16.45
CA MET A 70 -3.77 -15.55 -17.87
C MET A 70 -2.39 -15.35 -18.49
N GLY A 71 -1.38 -14.98 -17.70
CA GLY A 71 -0.02 -14.71 -18.16
C GLY A 71 0.12 -13.32 -18.79
N HIS A 72 1.32 -12.74 -18.67
CA HIS A 72 1.58 -11.36 -19.08
C HIS A 72 1.29 -11.11 -20.57
N GLU A 73 1.62 -12.06 -21.44
CA GLU A 73 1.46 -11.93 -22.90
C GLU A 73 -0.01 -11.91 -23.34
N ARG A 74 -0.88 -12.73 -22.74
CA ARG A 74 -2.32 -12.73 -23.06
C ARG A 74 -3.00 -11.51 -22.48
N LEU A 75 -2.60 -11.10 -21.28
CA LEU A 75 -3.11 -9.89 -20.65
C LEU A 75 -2.71 -8.67 -21.49
N SER A 76 -1.44 -8.56 -21.89
CA SER A 76 -0.96 -7.45 -22.73
C SER A 76 -1.60 -7.48 -24.12
N SER A 77 -1.81 -8.65 -24.73
CA SER A 77 -2.49 -8.75 -26.03
C SER A 77 -3.97 -8.36 -25.96
N LEU A 78 -4.66 -8.68 -24.86
CA LEU A 78 -6.03 -8.22 -24.62
C LEU A 78 -6.09 -6.70 -24.39
N LEU A 79 -5.05 -6.15 -23.76
CA LEU A 79 -4.96 -4.73 -23.40
C LEU A 79 -4.48 -3.82 -24.56
N VAL A 80 -3.74 -4.37 -25.53
CA VAL A 80 -3.12 -3.61 -26.64
C VAL A 80 -3.91 -3.74 -27.95
N ASN A 81 -4.83 -4.70 -28.08
CA ASN A 81 -5.65 -4.83 -29.28
C ASN A 81 -6.52 -3.57 -29.52
N PRO A 82 -6.28 -2.81 -30.61
CA PRO A 82 -6.97 -1.54 -30.85
C PRO A 82 -8.46 -1.71 -31.20
N SER A 83 -8.89 -2.91 -31.56
CA SER A 83 -10.32 -3.27 -31.68
C SER A 83 -11.05 -3.28 -30.33
N VAL A 84 -10.31 -3.23 -29.21
CA VAL A 84 -10.83 -3.18 -27.83
C VAL A 84 -10.41 -1.87 -27.12
N ALA A 85 -10.09 -0.82 -27.88
CA ALA A 85 -9.75 0.54 -27.45
C ALA A 85 -10.51 1.12 -26.22
N PRO A 86 -11.81 0.84 -25.96
CA PRO A 86 -12.46 1.28 -24.73
C PRO A 86 -11.78 0.79 -23.42
N ILE A 87 -11.02 -0.31 -23.43
CA ILE A 87 -10.42 -0.88 -22.21
C ILE A 87 -9.21 -0.06 -21.71
N SER A 88 -8.46 0.59 -22.60
CA SER A 88 -7.26 1.34 -22.20
C SER A 88 -7.58 2.68 -21.52
N LEU A 89 -8.65 3.36 -21.95
CA LEU A 89 -9.19 4.56 -21.30
C LEU A 89 -9.85 4.20 -19.97
N LEU A 90 -10.68 3.14 -19.96
CA LEU A 90 -11.27 2.60 -18.73
C LEU A 90 -10.21 2.29 -17.67
N ARG A 91 -9.03 1.80 -18.07
CA ARG A 91 -7.91 1.51 -17.15
C ARG A 91 -7.40 2.76 -16.44
N HIS A 92 -7.16 3.85 -17.17
CA HIS A 92 -6.63 5.08 -16.58
C HIS A 92 -7.67 5.76 -15.68
N ASP A 93 -8.93 5.76 -16.10
CA ASP A 93 -10.02 6.36 -15.32
C ASP A 93 -10.32 5.54 -14.06
N VAL A 94 -10.34 4.21 -14.15
CA VAL A 94 -10.47 3.32 -12.98
C VAL A 94 -9.28 3.50 -12.04
N PHE A 95 -8.06 3.65 -12.58
CA PHE A 95 -6.87 3.89 -11.78
C PHE A 95 -6.94 5.21 -11.01
N ILE A 96 -7.27 6.31 -11.70
CA ILE A 96 -7.44 7.63 -11.07
C ILE A 96 -8.54 7.56 -10.02
N GLY A 97 -9.70 6.97 -10.36
CA GLY A 97 -10.81 6.81 -9.43
C GLY A 97 -10.40 6.05 -8.18
N TRP A 98 -9.65 4.97 -8.34
CA TRP A 98 -9.12 4.16 -7.24
C TRP A 98 -8.13 4.93 -6.35
N VAL A 99 -7.11 5.57 -6.95
CA VAL A 99 -6.13 6.37 -6.21
C VAL A 99 -6.81 7.51 -5.47
N THR A 100 -7.77 8.18 -6.11
CA THR A 100 -8.55 9.27 -5.51
C THR A 100 -9.36 8.75 -4.32
N PHE A 101 -10.06 7.62 -4.47
CA PHE A 101 -10.82 6.99 -3.40
C PHE A 101 -9.94 6.66 -2.18
N VAL A 102 -8.81 5.98 -2.39
CA VAL A 102 -7.88 5.64 -1.30
C VAL A 102 -7.31 6.90 -0.64
N THR A 103 -6.97 7.92 -1.42
CA THR A 103 -6.46 9.19 -0.91
C THR A 103 -7.49 9.90 -0.02
N ILE A 104 -8.77 9.91 -0.42
CA ILE A 104 -9.85 10.47 0.41
C ILE A 104 -9.96 9.71 1.73
N MET A 105 -9.91 8.37 1.70
CA MET A 105 -9.94 7.55 2.92
C MET A 105 -8.75 7.88 3.85
N VAL A 106 -7.54 7.97 3.31
CA VAL A 106 -6.34 8.36 4.07
C VAL A 106 -6.54 9.70 4.75
N ILE A 107 -7.04 10.71 4.03
CA ILE A 107 -7.26 12.06 4.55
C ILE A 107 -8.29 12.03 5.71
N LEU A 108 -9.40 11.33 5.54
CA LEU A 108 -10.43 11.23 6.57
C LEU A 108 -9.92 10.52 7.83
N SER A 109 -9.25 9.37 7.67
CA SER A 109 -8.62 8.64 8.78
C SER A 109 -7.56 9.49 9.48
N PHE A 110 -6.79 10.25 8.70
CA PHE A 110 -5.79 11.16 9.24
C PHE A 110 -6.42 12.23 10.13
N PHE A 111 -7.45 12.92 9.66
CA PHE A 111 -8.13 13.97 10.43
C PHE A 111 -8.78 13.43 11.72
N ARG A 112 -9.41 12.25 11.67
CA ARG A 112 -10.00 11.62 12.85
C ARG A 112 -8.93 11.28 13.89
N THR A 113 -7.86 10.61 13.46
CA THR A 113 -6.75 10.25 14.33
C THR A 113 -6.09 11.48 14.94
N PHE A 114 -5.86 12.51 14.13
CA PHE A 114 -5.23 13.74 14.57
C PHE A 114 -6.08 14.47 15.61
N ARG A 115 -7.40 14.53 15.42
CA ARG A 115 -8.33 15.09 16.40
C ARG A 115 -8.26 14.34 17.72
N THR A 116 -8.24 13.01 17.69
CA THR A 116 -8.09 12.19 18.90
C THR A 116 -6.73 12.39 19.57
N ALA A 117 -5.65 12.49 18.79
CA ALA A 117 -4.31 12.73 19.31
C ALA A 117 -4.17 14.11 19.97
N ILE A 118 -4.82 15.15 19.41
CA ILE A 118 -4.90 16.48 20.04
C ILE A 118 -5.60 16.39 21.40
N GLN A 119 -6.76 15.72 21.45
CA GLN A 119 -7.52 15.56 22.69
C GLN A 119 -6.75 14.80 23.77
N LYS A 120 -5.90 13.84 23.37
CA LYS A 120 -5.06 13.05 24.27
C LYS A 120 -3.70 13.70 24.58
N GLY A 121 -3.33 14.79 23.90
CA GLY A 121 -2.00 15.40 24.03
C GLY A 121 -0.85 14.57 23.45
N THR A 122 -1.13 13.60 22.57
CA THR A 122 -0.16 12.63 22.02
C THR A 122 0.22 12.90 20.57
N VAL A 123 -0.01 14.13 20.07
CA VAL A 123 0.21 14.51 18.66
C VAL A 123 1.61 14.18 18.16
N GLY A 124 2.65 14.52 18.94
CA GLY A 124 4.04 14.28 18.54
C GLY A 124 4.35 12.78 18.34
N VAL A 125 3.82 11.94 19.23
CA VAL A 125 3.93 10.47 19.12
C VAL A 125 3.16 10.00 17.89
N ALA A 126 1.93 10.47 17.70
CA ALA A 126 1.08 10.08 16.58
C ALA A 126 1.75 10.38 15.22
N ILE A 127 2.33 11.58 15.05
CA ILE A 127 3.07 11.96 13.84
C ILE A 127 4.33 11.09 13.69
N GLY A 128 5.08 10.87 14.78
CA GLY A 128 6.29 10.05 14.75
C GLY A 128 6.02 8.63 14.23
N GLN A 129 4.89 8.04 14.59
CA GLN A 129 4.50 6.70 14.15
C GLN A 129 4.21 6.59 12.64
N LEU A 130 4.09 7.71 11.92
CA LEU A 130 3.99 7.72 10.45
C LEU A 130 5.36 7.64 9.75
N LEU A 131 6.46 7.91 10.47
CA LEU A 131 7.81 7.86 9.88
C LEU A 131 8.13 6.51 9.22
N PRO A 132 7.80 5.34 9.81
CA PRO A 132 8.13 4.06 9.17
C PRO A 132 7.49 3.85 7.81
N ILE A 133 6.21 4.23 7.65
CA ILE A 133 5.51 4.08 6.38
C ILE A 133 6.00 5.11 5.35
N LEU A 134 6.31 6.34 5.79
CA LEU A 134 6.89 7.36 4.91
C LEU A 134 8.28 6.96 4.42
N ALA A 135 9.13 6.43 5.31
CA ALA A 135 10.44 5.90 4.94
C ALA A 135 10.32 4.76 3.92
N LEU A 136 9.44 3.79 4.16
CA LEU A 136 9.19 2.70 3.22
C LEU A 136 8.71 3.20 1.84
N ASN A 137 7.84 4.21 1.80
CA ASN A 137 7.39 4.82 0.55
C ASN A 137 8.51 5.55 -0.18
N ILE A 138 9.37 6.27 0.54
CA ILE A 138 10.53 6.96 -0.04
C ILE A 138 11.51 5.93 -0.62
N GLU A 139 11.83 4.88 0.13
CA GLU A 139 12.70 3.79 -0.31
C GLU A 139 12.13 3.09 -1.55
N CYS A 140 10.82 2.84 -1.58
CA CYS A 140 10.11 2.29 -2.73
C CYS A 140 10.26 3.16 -4.00
N LEU A 141 10.16 4.49 -3.86
CA LEU A 141 10.27 5.43 -4.97
C LEU A 141 11.72 5.72 -5.39
N ALA A 142 12.67 5.55 -4.47
CA ALA A 142 14.10 5.80 -4.70
C ALA A 142 14.81 4.70 -5.51
N VAL A 143 14.19 3.52 -5.70
CA VAL A 143 14.82 2.43 -6.45
C VAL A 143 15.11 2.81 -7.90
N THR A 144 16.33 2.51 -8.37
CA THR A 144 16.80 2.77 -9.73
C THR A 144 15.95 2.10 -10.80
N GLU A 145 15.78 2.78 -11.94
CA GLU A 145 14.97 2.27 -13.05
C GLU A 145 15.43 0.90 -13.52
N HIS A 146 16.74 0.71 -13.64
CA HIS A 146 17.36 -0.56 -14.02
C HIS A 146 16.92 -1.72 -13.11
N THR A 147 17.00 -1.54 -11.79
CA THR A 147 16.59 -2.55 -10.80
C THR A 147 15.08 -2.82 -10.86
N ARG A 148 14.27 -1.77 -11.06
CA ARG A 148 12.82 -1.90 -11.20
C ARG A 148 12.42 -2.78 -12.39
N TYR A 149 13.10 -2.66 -13.53
CA TYR A 149 12.78 -3.46 -14.71
C TYR A 149 13.29 -4.90 -14.62
N HIS A 150 14.50 -5.11 -14.10
CA HIS A 150 15.10 -6.46 -14.07
C HIS A 150 14.68 -7.31 -12.87
N GLN A 151 14.31 -6.71 -11.75
CA GLN A 151 14.04 -7.42 -10.48
C GLN A 151 12.68 -7.08 -9.87
N GLN A 152 11.70 -6.65 -10.67
CA GLN A 152 10.38 -6.19 -10.22
C GLN A 152 9.71 -7.12 -9.18
N ARG A 153 9.68 -8.43 -9.44
CA ARG A 153 9.00 -9.41 -8.58
C ARG A 153 9.62 -9.49 -7.18
N MET A 154 10.95 -9.51 -7.13
CA MET A 154 11.68 -9.59 -5.87
C MET A 154 11.54 -8.29 -5.08
N LEU A 155 11.60 -7.15 -5.76
CA LEU A 155 11.36 -5.84 -5.16
C LEU A 155 9.96 -5.74 -4.55
N MET A 156 8.92 -6.14 -5.29
CA MET A 156 7.55 -6.14 -4.77
C MET A 156 7.39 -7.09 -3.58
N LEU A 157 8.04 -8.26 -3.63
CA LEU A 157 8.03 -9.21 -2.52
C LEU A 157 8.65 -8.61 -1.25
N ILE A 158 9.83 -7.98 -1.37
CA ILE A 158 10.54 -7.36 -0.26
C ILE A 158 9.73 -6.21 0.33
N ILE A 159 9.20 -5.33 -0.52
CA ILE A 159 8.36 -4.20 -0.10
C ILE A 159 7.09 -4.70 0.59
N GLY A 160 6.42 -5.71 0.00
CA GLY A 160 5.22 -6.33 0.57
C GLY A 160 5.49 -6.97 1.93
N LEU A 161 6.65 -7.61 2.10
CA LEU A 161 7.05 -8.23 3.37
C LEU A 161 7.40 -7.18 4.44
N HIS A 162 8.09 -6.09 4.08
CA HIS A 162 8.35 -4.99 5.02
C HIS A 162 7.04 -4.34 5.46
N PHE A 163 6.17 -4.03 4.50
CA PHE A 163 4.85 -3.49 4.80
C PHE A 163 4.01 -4.42 5.69
N PHE A 164 4.03 -5.72 5.41
CA PHE A 164 3.42 -6.73 6.27
C PHE A 164 3.93 -6.65 7.70
N PHE A 165 5.25 -6.59 7.86
CA PHE A 165 5.87 -6.57 9.17
C PHE A 165 5.50 -5.28 9.93
N LEU A 166 5.57 -4.11 9.28
CA LEU A 166 5.18 -2.82 9.88
C LEU A 166 3.72 -2.85 10.39
N THR A 167 2.81 -3.32 9.54
CA THR A 167 1.38 -3.37 9.87
C THR A 167 1.07 -4.40 10.95
N ALA A 168 1.66 -5.59 10.86
CA ALA A 168 1.52 -6.63 11.89
C ALA A 168 2.01 -6.15 13.26
N GLN A 169 3.13 -5.42 13.31
CA GLN A 169 3.58 -4.83 14.56
C GLN A 169 2.60 -3.79 15.09
N MET A 170 2.10 -2.86 14.27
CA MET A 170 1.13 -1.87 14.75
C MET A 170 -0.11 -2.53 15.37
N ILE A 171 -0.63 -3.58 14.73
CA ILE A 171 -1.75 -4.39 15.25
C ILE A 171 -1.38 -5.04 16.59
N LEU A 172 -0.24 -5.75 16.64
CA LEU A 172 0.19 -6.45 17.86
C LEU A 172 0.42 -5.50 19.04
N PHE A 173 1.03 -4.33 18.79
CA PHE A 173 1.23 -3.30 19.81
C PHE A 173 -0.10 -2.69 20.28
N SER A 174 -1.03 -2.44 19.35
CA SER A 174 -2.40 -2.01 19.67
C SER A 174 -3.09 -3.00 20.60
N MET A 175 -3.08 -4.28 20.23
CA MET A 175 -3.72 -5.37 21.00
C MET A 175 -3.05 -5.63 22.35
N ALA A 176 -1.72 -5.44 22.43
CA ALA A 176 -0.97 -5.55 23.67
C ALA A 176 -1.06 -4.30 24.57
N HIS A 177 -1.74 -3.24 24.11
CA HIS A 177 -1.77 -1.93 24.76
C HIS A 177 -0.35 -1.37 25.04
N GLN A 178 0.58 -1.61 24.13
CA GLN A 178 1.96 -1.15 24.21
C GLN A 178 2.23 0.00 23.23
N GLU A 179 3.19 0.85 23.57
CA GLU A 179 3.60 1.95 22.69
C GLU A 179 4.30 1.45 21.43
N PHE A 180 3.73 1.76 20.25
CA PHE A 180 4.36 1.42 18.98
C PHE A 180 5.64 2.25 18.78
N PRO A 181 6.81 1.60 18.54
CA PRO A 181 8.08 2.29 18.42
C PRO A 181 8.15 3.12 17.13
N VAL A 182 8.50 4.40 17.27
CA VAL A 182 8.66 5.34 16.15
C VAL A 182 9.79 4.91 15.21
N MET A 183 10.88 4.38 15.75
CA MET A 183 12.04 3.97 14.95
C MET A 183 12.10 2.47 14.76
N GLN A 184 11.89 2.05 13.53
CA GLN A 184 11.84 0.65 13.09
C GLN A 184 13.18 0.25 12.47
N ARG A 185 13.99 -0.53 13.21
CA ARG A 185 15.31 -1.00 12.73
C ARG A 185 15.22 -1.91 11.50
N THR A 186 14.05 -2.47 11.24
CA THR A 186 13.74 -3.31 10.08
C THR A 186 13.77 -2.58 8.75
N LEU A 187 13.73 -1.24 8.74
CA LEU A 187 13.86 -0.44 7.52
C LEU A 187 15.32 -0.32 7.04
N VAL A 188 16.29 -0.42 7.97
CA VAL A 188 17.71 -0.24 7.66
C VAL A 188 18.22 -1.20 6.56
N PRO A 189 17.93 -2.51 6.60
CA PRO A 189 18.36 -3.42 5.53
C PRO A 189 17.80 -3.03 4.15
N PHE A 190 16.56 -2.57 4.07
CA PHE A 190 15.97 -2.15 2.81
C PHE A 190 16.59 -0.85 2.30
N GLY A 191 16.79 0.15 3.17
CA GLY A 191 17.52 1.37 2.83
C GLY A 191 18.94 1.10 2.32
N VAL A 192 19.67 0.13 2.89
CA VAL A 192 20.98 -0.30 2.39
C VAL A 192 20.87 -0.93 0.99
N LEU A 193 19.88 -1.78 0.74
CA LEU A 193 19.66 -2.37 -0.59
C LEU A 193 19.34 -1.30 -1.64
N VAL A 194 18.51 -0.30 -1.29
CA VAL A 194 18.22 0.83 -2.19
C VAL A 194 19.49 1.62 -2.47
N ALA A 195 20.28 1.94 -1.45
CA ALA A 195 21.54 2.66 -1.61
C ALA A 195 22.56 1.90 -2.50
N LEU A 196 22.64 0.57 -2.37
CA LEU A 196 23.50 -0.29 -3.20
C LEU A 196 22.99 -0.48 -4.63
N SER A 197 21.74 -0.08 -4.93
CA SER A 197 21.16 -0.19 -6.27
C SER A 197 21.52 0.96 -7.21
N HIS A 198 22.21 1.99 -6.68
CA HIS A 198 22.75 3.16 -7.39
C HIS A 198 24.21 2.93 -7.77
#